data_AF-A0A973ATF3-F1
#
_entry.id   AF-A0A973ATF3-F1
#
_cell.length_a   1.000
_cell.length_b   1.000
_cell.length_c   1.000
_cell.angle_alpha   90.00
_cell.angle_beta   90.00
_cell.angle_gamma   90.00
#
_symmetry.space_group_name_H-M   'P 1'
#
loop_
_entity.id
_entity.type
_entity.pdbx_description
1 polymer ?
#
loop_
_entity_poly.entity_id
_entity_poly.type
_entity_poly.pdbx_seq_one_letter_code
_entity_poly.pdbx_strand_id
1 'polypeptide(L)'
;AGLAYKPNVDDERESPSYVIMKKLESLGATVLYNDPFVPVIRPTREHPEFAGRQSSPLTTPVDAIVIVTAHDEYRAFDWAALPFPVIDSRNAVAARPKKYYRA
;
A
#
# COMPACT_ATOMS: atom_id res chain seq x y z
N ALA A 1 0.38 0.26 -1.35
CA ALA A 1 0.99 1.46 -0.75
C ALA A 1 0.06 2.01 0.32
N GLY A 2 0.53 2.05 1.56
CA GLY A 2 -0.26 2.34 2.76
C GLY A 2 -0.75 1.07 3.43
N LEU A 3 -0.35 0.88 4.69
CA LEU A 3 -0.84 -0.13 5.62
C LEU A 3 -1.45 0.53 6.86
N ALA A 4 -0.99 1.71 7.28
CA ALA A 4 -1.61 2.42 8.40
C ALA A 4 -3.09 2.73 8.12
N TYR A 5 -3.91 2.73 9.17
CA TYR A 5 -5.36 3.01 9.11
C TYR A 5 -5.65 4.46 8.66
N LYS A 6 -4.74 5.39 8.96
CA LYS A 6 -4.83 6.82 8.59
C LYS A 6 -3.47 7.34 8.10
N PRO A 7 -3.46 8.45 7.33
CA PRO A 7 -2.22 9.10 6.94
C PRO A 7 -1.36 9.48 8.15
N ASN A 8 -0.04 9.37 7.96
CA ASN A 8 1.01 9.91 8.82
C ASN A 8 0.99 9.41 10.28
N VAL A 9 0.43 8.22 10.51
CA VAL A 9 0.45 7.53 11.80
C VAL A 9 0.89 6.08 11.57
N ASP A 10 1.32 5.41 12.63
CA ASP A 10 1.74 4.01 12.57
C ASP A 10 0.63 3.03 12.96
N ASP A 11 -0.56 3.49 13.37
CA ASP A 11 -1.65 2.59 13.79
C ASP A 11 -2.23 1.82 12.61
N GLU A 12 -2.03 0.51 12.60
CA GLU A 12 -2.44 -0.41 11.54
C GLU A 12 -3.58 -1.36 11.95
N ARG A 13 -4.01 -1.35 13.22
CA ARG A 13 -4.83 -2.44 13.82
C ARG A 13 -6.14 -2.70 13.07
N GLU A 14 -6.83 -1.62 12.70
CA GLU A 14 -8.12 -1.64 11.99
C GLU A 14 -7.96 -1.28 10.51
N SER A 15 -6.77 -1.53 9.94
CA SER A 15 -6.47 -1.07 8.60
C SER A 15 -7.30 -1.81 7.54
N PRO A 16 -7.96 -1.08 6.61
CA PRO A 16 -8.61 -1.71 5.47
C PRO A 16 -7.62 -2.39 4.53
N SER A 17 -6.32 -2.07 4.62
CA SER A 17 -5.27 -2.69 3.80
C SER A 17 -5.19 -4.19 4.04
N TYR A 18 -5.41 -4.68 5.26
CA TYR A 18 -5.39 -6.12 5.54
C TYR A 18 -6.48 -6.88 4.78
N VAL A 19 -7.69 -6.31 4.71
CA VAL A 19 -8.81 -6.90 3.95
C VAL A 19 -8.46 -6.98 2.47
N ILE A 20 -7.84 -5.93 1.93
CA ILE A 20 -7.42 -5.88 0.52
C ILE A 20 -6.31 -6.90 0.25
N MET A 21 -5.27 -6.93 1.08
CA MET A 21 -4.16 -7.89 0.98
C MET A 21 -4.70 -9.33 0.98
N LYS A 22 -5.53 -9.68 1.97
CA LYS A 22 -6.13 -11.01 2.10
C LYS A 22 -6.96 -11.40 0.88
N LYS A 23 -7.77 -10.47 0.35
CA LYS A 23 -8.56 -10.71 -0.87
C LYS A 23 -7.67 -10.96 -2.08
N LEU A 24 -6.65 -10.13 -2.30
CA LEU A 24 -5.72 -10.30 -3.42
C LEU A 24 -4.94 -11.62 -3.31
N GLU A 25 -4.45 -11.99 -2.13
CA GLU A 25 -3.77 -13.27 -1.92
C GLU A 25 -4.72 -14.46 -2.13
N SER A 26 -5.98 -14.35 -1.71
CA SER A 26 -6.99 -15.40 -1.96
C SER A 26 -7.29 -15.61 -3.46
N LEU A 27 -7.02 -14.60 -4.29
CA LEU A 27 -7.11 -14.67 -5.75
C LEU A 27 -5.81 -15.13 -6.42
N GLY A 28 -4.78 -15.50 -5.63
CA GLY A 28 -3.50 -16.00 -6.12
C GLY A 28 -2.43 -14.93 -6.35
N ALA A 29 -2.66 -13.68 -5.94
CA ALA A 29 -1.64 -12.64 -6.05
C ALA A 29 -0.55 -12.81 -4.96
N THR A 30 0.69 -12.46 -5.30
CA THR A 30 1.75 -12.23 -4.30
C THR A 30 1.68 -10.77 -3.86
N VAL A 31 1.38 -10.51 -2.60
CA VAL A 31 1.15 -9.14 -2.12
C VAL A 31 2.33 -8.64 -1.30
N LEU A 32 2.95 -7.59 -1.81
CA LEU A 32 3.88 -6.74 -1.08
C LEU A 32 3.14 -5.51 -0.55
N TYR A 33 3.60 -4.98 0.58
CA TYR A 33 3.14 -3.68 1.07
C TYR A 33 4.31 -2.71 1.16
N ASN A 34 3.98 -1.43 1.13
CA ASN A 34 4.88 -0.34 1.45
C ASN A 34 4.13 0.57 2.40
N ASP A 35 4.75 0.93 3.50
CA ASP A 35 4.33 1.95 4.44
C ASP A 35 5.58 2.55 5.15
N PRO A 36 5.78 3.87 5.13
CA PRO A 36 6.92 4.50 5.82
C PRO A 36 6.75 4.57 7.35
N PHE A 37 5.51 4.52 7.87
CA PHE A 37 5.21 4.55 9.30
C PHE A 37 5.05 3.15 9.89
N VAL A 38 4.80 2.14 9.05
CA VAL A 38 4.81 0.73 9.44
C VAL A 38 5.92 -0.02 8.69
N PRO A 39 7.18 -0.02 9.18
CA PRO A 39 8.27 -0.72 8.53
C PRO A 39 8.17 -2.26 8.64
N VAL A 40 7.55 -2.75 9.70
CA VAL A 40 7.30 -4.18 9.95
C VAL A 40 5.92 -4.33 10.59
N ILE A 41 5.12 -5.26 10.06
CA ILE A 41 3.79 -5.54 10.58
C ILE A 41 3.91 -6.14 11.98
N ARG A 42 3.29 -5.50 12.98
CA ARG A 42 3.27 -6.02 14.35
C ARG A 42 2.31 -7.20 14.47
N PRO A 43 2.50 -8.10 15.44
CA PRO A 43 1.52 -9.13 15.74
C PRO A 43 0.16 -8.51 16.06
N THR A 44 -0.88 -8.91 15.32
CA THR A 44 -2.26 -8.51 15.57
C THR A 44 -3.13 -9.75 15.81
N ARG A 45 -4.23 -9.59 16.54
CA ARG A 45 -5.18 -10.67 16.79
C ARG A 45 -5.99 -11.04 15.55
N GLU A 46 -6.34 -10.04 14.74
CA GLU A 46 -7.25 -10.21 13.60
C GLU A 46 -6.52 -10.63 12.32
N HIS A 47 -5.23 -10.29 12.21
CA HIS A 47 -4.40 -10.55 11.06
C HIS A 47 -3.01 -11.14 11.41
N PRO A 48 -2.97 -12.24 12.20
CA PRO A 48 -1.69 -12.84 12.61
C PRO A 48 -0.87 -13.37 11.43
N GLU A 49 -1.50 -13.70 10.30
CA GLU A 49 -0.84 -14.21 9.09
C GLU A 49 0.11 -13.22 8.41
N PHE A 50 -0.01 -11.93 8.74
CA PHE A 50 0.82 -10.86 8.17
C PHE A 50 1.95 -10.41 9.09
N ALA A 51 1.97 -10.87 10.35
CA ALA A 51 2.96 -10.46 11.32
C ALA A 51 4.40 -10.73 10.82
N GLY A 52 5.29 -9.76 11.02
CA GLY A 52 6.69 -9.85 10.62
C GLY A 52 6.99 -9.55 9.15
N ARG A 53 5.98 -9.36 8.28
CA ARG A 53 6.24 -8.91 6.90
C ARG A 53 6.86 -7.52 6.91
N GLN A 54 7.84 -7.31 6.02
CA GLN A 54 8.59 -6.06 5.92
C GLN A 54 8.06 -5.18 4.79
N SER A 55 8.05 -3.87 5.04
CA SER A 55 7.72 -2.84 4.07
C SER A 55 8.73 -2.89 2.92
N SER A 56 8.24 -3.12 1.71
CA SER A 56 9.05 -3.19 0.49
C SER A 56 9.14 -1.81 -0.16
N PRO A 57 10.25 -1.44 -0.80
CA PRO A 57 10.33 -0.19 -1.57
C PRO A 57 9.24 -0.07 -2.64
N LEU A 58 8.73 1.14 -2.89
CA LEU A 58 7.75 1.39 -3.97
C LEU A 58 8.30 1.08 -5.37
N THR A 59 9.63 1.03 -5.51
CA THR A 59 10.34 0.70 -6.75
C THR A 59 10.49 -0.80 -6.98
N THR A 60 10.08 -1.64 -6.04
CA THR A 60 10.10 -3.10 -6.21
C THR A 60 9.19 -3.49 -7.39
N PRO A 61 9.66 -4.34 -8.33
CA PRO A 61 8.86 -4.79 -9.47
C PRO A 61 7.55 -5.45 -9.06
N VAL A 62 6.43 -4.92 -9.59
CA VAL A 62 5.07 -5.42 -9.36
C VAL A 62 4.22 -5.26 -10.62
N ASP A 63 3.12 -6.00 -10.70
CA ASP A 63 2.17 -5.87 -11.82
C ASP A 63 1.23 -4.66 -11.67
N ALA A 64 0.97 -4.21 -10.44
CA ALA A 64 0.16 -3.03 -10.14
C ALA A 64 0.40 -2.56 -8.69
N ILE A 65 0.14 -1.28 -8.44
CA ILE A 65 0.13 -0.68 -7.11
C ILE A 65 -1.28 -0.21 -6.77
N VAL A 66 -1.77 -0.54 -5.58
CA VAL A 66 -2.99 0.04 -5.00
C VAL A 66 -2.62 0.97 -3.86
N ILE A 67 -3.07 2.22 -3.91
CA ILE A 67 -2.90 3.20 -2.82
C ILE A 67 -4.11 3.10 -1.90
N VAL A 68 -3.85 2.74 -0.64
CA VAL A 68 -4.88 2.49 0.39
C VAL A 68 -4.80 3.49 1.53
N THR A 69 -3.65 4.15 1.73
CA THR A 69 -3.50 5.24 2.72
C THR A 69 -2.70 6.36 2.08
N ALA A 70 -3.15 7.60 2.22
CA ALA A 70 -2.56 8.76 1.55
C ALA A 70 -1.59 9.52 2.47
N HIS A 71 -0.46 8.89 2.80
CA HIS A 71 0.64 9.54 3.50
C HIS A 71 1.22 10.69 2.67
N ASP A 72 1.83 11.67 3.34
CA ASP A 72 2.42 12.83 2.66
C ASP A 72 3.61 12.44 1.78
N GLU A 73 4.36 11.40 2.17
CA GLU A 73 5.42 10.80 1.36
C GLU A 73 4.89 10.35 0.00
N TYR A 74 3.67 9.81 -0.06
CA TYR A 74 3.06 9.41 -1.33
C TYR A 74 2.56 10.61 -2.14
N ARG A 75 2.18 11.71 -1.49
CA ARG A 75 1.80 12.94 -2.22
C ARG A 75 3.02 13.61 -2.86
N ALA A 76 4.18 13.50 -2.21
CA ALA A 76 5.45 14.02 -2.68
C ALA A 76 6.20 13.07 -3.64
N PHE A 77 5.80 11.79 -3.70
CA PHE A 77 6.45 10.79 -4.53
C PHE A 77 6.20 11.01 -6.03
N ASP A 78 7.24 10.82 -6.85
CA ASP A 78 7.13 10.88 -8.31
C ASP A 78 6.57 9.57 -8.88
N TRP A 79 5.24 9.46 -8.88
CA TRP A 79 4.54 8.31 -9.44
C TRP A 79 4.71 8.19 -10.96
N ALA A 80 4.96 9.28 -11.66
CA ALA A 80 5.10 9.27 -13.12
C ALA A 80 6.39 8.55 -13.58
N ALA A 81 7.39 8.47 -12.70
CA ALA A 81 8.61 7.70 -12.93
C ALA A 81 8.44 6.18 -12.79
N LEU A 82 7.35 5.70 -12.16
CA LEU A 82 7.14 4.25 -12.01
C LEU A 82 6.56 3.63 -13.30
N PRO A 83 7.06 2.46 -13.73
CA PRO A 83 6.54 1.78 -14.92
C PRO A 83 5.24 1.00 -14.65
N PHE A 84 4.80 0.92 -13.39
CA PHE A 84 3.68 0.09 -12.95
C PHE A 84 2.33 0.84 -13.05
N PRO A 85 1.23 0.15 -13.38
CA PRO A 85 -0.11 0.68 -13.19
C PRO A 85 -0.38 1.07 -11.73
N VAL A 86 -1.05 2.21 -11.53
CA VAL A 86 -1.43 2.70 -10.19
C VAL A 86 -2.94 2.84 -10.08
N ILE A 87 -3.51 2.22 -9.05
CA ILE A 87 -4.91 2.36 -8.64
C ILE A 87 -4.93 3.23 -7.38
N ASP A 88 -5.52 4.42 -7.49
CA ASP A 88 -5.58 5.41 -6.42
C ASP A 88 -6.99 5.52 -5.85
N SER A 89 -7.21 4.86 -4.71
CA SER A 89 -8.47 4.92 -3.96
C SER A 89 -8.57 6.12 -3.00
N ARG A 90 -7.50 6.91 -2.90
CA ARG A 90 -7.37 7.98 -1.89
C ARG A 90 -7.14 9.37 -2.48
N ASN A 91 -7.06 9.48 -3.81
CA ASN A 91 -6.71 10.72 -4.50
C ASN A 91 -5.40 11.32 -3.93
N ALA A 92 -4.39 10.45 -3.78
CA ALA A 92 -3.08 10.81 -3.24
C ALA A 92 -2.14 11.36 -4.32
N VAL A 93 -2.31 10.93 -5.57
CA VAL A 93 -1.36 11.21 -6.67
C VAL A 93 -1.75 12.49 -7.41
N ALA A 94 -0.87 13.49 -7.35
CA ALA A 94 -1.03 14.72 -8.12
C ALA A 94 -0.54 14.56 -9.58
N ALA A 95 0.71 14.14 -9.76
CA ALA A 95 1.32 13.86 -11.07
C ALA A 95 1.09 12.40 -11.44
N ARG A 96 0.09 12.14 -12.30
CA ARG A 96 -0.39 10.79 -12.60
C ARG A 96 0.53 10.06 -13.61
N PRO A 97 0.89 8.78 -13.38
CA PRO A 97 1.57 7.97 -14.37
C PRO A 97 0.68 7.65 -15.57
N LYS A 98 1.28 7.12 -16.63
CA LYS A 98 0.59 6.77 -17.89
C LYS A 98 -0.57 5.79 -17.68
N LYS A 99 -0.40 4.80 -16.79
CA LYS A 99 -1.44 3.83 -16.41
C LYS A 99 -1.95 4.16 -15.01
N TYR A 100 -2.89 5.09 -14.92
CA TYR A 100 -3.47 5.54 -13.65
C TYR A 100 -4.99 5.35 -13.66
N TYR A 101 -5.50 4.76 -12.58
CA TYR A 101 -6.93 4.51 -12.38
C TYR A 101 -7.36 5.12 -11.04
N ARG A 102 -8.40 5.93 -11.07
CA ARG A 102 -9.03 6.47 -9.87
C ARG A 102 -10.22 5.59 -9.52
N ALA A 103 -10.26 5.09 -8.27
CA ALA A 103 -11.36 4.28 -7.75
C ALA A 103 -12.30 5.11 -6.85
#